data_AF-A0A6B0B7N8-F1
#
_entry.id   AF-A0A6B0B7N8-F1
#
_cell.length_a   1.000
_cell.length_b   1.000
_cell.length_c   1.000
_cell.angle_alpha   90.00
_cell.angle_beta   90.00
_cell.angle_gamma   90.00
#
_symmetry.space_group_name_H-M   'P 1'
#
loop_
_entity.id
_entity.type
_entity.pdbx_description
1 polymer ?
#
loop_
_entity_poly.entity_id
_entity_poly.type
_entity_poly.pdbx_seq_one_letter_code
_entity_poly.pdbx_strand_id
1 'polypeptide(L)'
;MQALQTKSNIGEMFNIQEKENGEIAISGRELHQALEVKTRYNDWFERMINYGFEENIDYTALTQKRVTAQGNAINYLDHALTLDTAKEIAMIQRSEP
;
A
#
# COMPACT_ATOMS: atom_id res chain seq x y z
N MET A 1 -32.36 11.67 -18.85
CA MET A 1 -31.15 11.82 -18.01
C MET A 1 -30.44 10.48 -18.04
N GLN A 2 -29.26 10.38 -18.67
CA GLN A 2 -28.48 9.14 -18.64
C GLN A 2 -27.87 8.99 -17.26
N ALA A 3 -28.12 7.84 -16.61
CA ALA A 3 -27.48 7.49 -15.36
C ALA A 3 -25.96 7.43 -15.58
N LEU A 4 -25.21 8.12 -14.72
CA LEU A 4 -23.76 8.01 -14.66
C LEU A 4 -23.40 6.54 -14.46
N GLN A 5 -22.78 5.96 -15.48
CA GLN A 5 -22.25 4.61 -15.42
C GLN A 5 -20.98 4.68 -14.59
N THR A 6 -21.07 4.38 -13.29
CA THR A 6 -19.90 4.34 -12.39
C THR A 6 -19.02 3.14 -12.77
N LYS A 7 -18.26 3.26 -13.85
CA LYS A 7 -17.13 2.38 -14.12
C LYS A 7 -15.92 2.93 -13.39
N SER A 8 -15.77 2.53 -12.13
CA SER A 8 -14.45 2.49 -11.49
C SER A 8 -14.43 1.30 -10.54
N ASN A 9 -13.91 0.19 -11.05
CA ASN A 9 -13.56 -1.01 -10.28
C ASN A 9 -12.36 -0.67 -9.37
N ILE A 10 -12.58 0.17 -8.36
CA ILE A 10 -11.54 0.52 -7.37
C ILE A 10 -11.05 -0.76 -6.65
N GLY A 11 -11.93 -1.75 -6.47
CA GLY A 11 -11.59 -3.07 -5.92
C GLY A 11 -10.80 -3.99 -6.85
N GLU A 12 -10.60 -3.65 -8.13
CA GLU A 12 -9.70 -4.41 -9.02
C GLU A 12 -8.29 -3.80 -9.10
N MET A 13 -8.12 -2.52 -8.73
CA MET A 13 -6.81 -1.85 -8.71
C MET A 13 -6.03 -2.07 -7.40
N PHE A 14 -6.75 -2.33 -6.31
CA PHE A 14 -6.17 -2.59 -5.00
C PHE A 14 -6.83 -3.82 -4.41
N ASN A 15 -6.03 -4.73 -3.85
CA ASN A 15 -6.51 -5.86 -3.10
C ASN A 15 -6.93 -5.36 -1.70
N ILE A 16 -8.08 -4.69 -1.67
CA ILE A 16 -8.66 -4.08 -0.47
C ILE A 16 -8.99 -5.21 0.51
N GLN A 17 -8.27 -5.25 1.64
CA GLN A 17 -8.60 -6.16 2.73
C GLN A 17 -9.45 -5.40 3.74
N GLU A 18 -10.74 -5.73 3.78
CA GLU A 18 -11.66 -5.22 4.78
C GLU A 18 -11.62 -6.13 6.01
N LYS A 19 -11.31 -5.56 7.17
CA LYS A 19 -11.40 -6.25 8.46
C LYS A 19 -12.88 -6.37 8.87
N GLU A 20 -13.19 -7.31 9.76
CA GLU A 20 -14.56 -7.55 10.27
C GLU A 20 -15.20 -6.31 10.95
N ASN A 21 -14.40 -5.33 11.36
CA ASN A 21 -14.84 -4.06 11.94
C ASN A 21 -15.11 -2.96 10.89
N GLY A 22 -14.98 -3.25 9.59
CA GLY A 22 -15.13 -2.29 8.49
C GLY A 22 -13.89 -1.43 8.22
N GLU A 23 -12.77 -1.68 8.89
CA GLU A 23 -11.50 -1.02 8.57
C GLU A 23 -10.91 -1.58 7.28
N ILE A 24 -10.55 -0.67 6.37
CA ILE A 24 -9.88 -1.00 5.12
C ILE A 24 -8.36 -0.90 5.31
N ALA A 25 -7.67 -1.99 5.00
CA ALA A 25 -6.22 -2.02 4.88
C ALA A 25 -5.79 -2.01 3.40
N ILE A 26 -4.77 -1.22 3.09
CA ILE A 26 -4.17 -1.08 1.77
C ILE A 26 -2.72 -1.59 1.82
N SER A 27 -2.32 -2.44 0.86
CA SER A 27 -0.91 -2.84 0.74
C SER A 27 -0.05 -1.64 0.33
N GLY A 28 1.01 -1.37 1.09
CA GLY A 28 1.97 -0.34 0.76
C GLY A 28 2.66 -0.61 -0.58
N ARG A 29 2.89 -1.88 -0.93
CA ARG A 29 3.45 -2.25 -2.23
C ARG A 29 2.49 -2.00 -3.40
N GLU A 30 1.20 -2.28 -3.22
CA GLU A 30 0.20 -1.94 -4.23
C GLU A 30 0.07 -0.43 -4.40
N LEU A 31 0.10 0.32 -3.29
CA LEU A 31 0.14 1.78 -3.33
C LEU A 31 1.37 2.30 -4.08
N HIS A 32 2.56 1.77 -3.79
CA HIS A 32 3.81 2.12 -4.48
C HIS A 32 3.73 1.89 -5.99
N GLN A 33 3.16 0.75 -6.40
CA GLN A 33 2.96 0.40 -7.80
C GLN A 33 1.94 1.33 -8.46
N ALA A 34 0.81 1.60 -7.80
CA ALA A 34 -0.25 2.47 -8.33
C ALA A 34 0.18 3.93 -8.45
N LEU A 35 1.11 4.38 -7.61
CA LEU A 35 1.73 5.70 -7.70
C LEU A 35 2.88 5.77 -8.72
N GLU A 36 3.24 4.64 -9.35
CA GLU A 36 4.31 4.51 -10.35
C GLU A 36 5.67 5.06 -9.87
N VAL A 37 5.95 4.91 -8.57
CA VAL A 37 7.19 5.41 -7.96
C VAL A 37 8.39 4.59 -8.42
N LYS A 38 9.41 5.27 -8.96
CA LYS A 38 10.62 4.61 -9.50
C LYS A 38 11.59 4.13 -8.42
N THR A 39 11.59 4.79 -7.26
CA THR A 39 12.43 4.41 -6.12
C THR A 39 12.05 3.02 -5.65
N ARG A 40 13.02 2.20 -5.25
CA ARG A 40 12.76 0.88 -4.71
C ARG A 40 11.84 0.98 -3.50
N TYR A 41 10.86 0.09 -3.40
CA TYR A 41 9.85 0.10 -2.34
C TYR A 41 10.41 0.28 -0.93
N ASN A 42 11.49 -0.43 -0.57
CA ASN A 42 12.03 -0.37 0.79
C ASN A 42 12.51 1.05 1.13
N ASP A 43 13.32 1.64 0.25
CA ASP A 43 13.88 2.97 0.43
C ASP A 43 12.77 4.05 0.38
N TRP A 44 11.78 3.86 -0.49
CA TRP A 44 10.62 4.74 -0.57
C TRP A 44 9.77 4.69 0.69
N PHE A 45 9.41 3.49 1.15
CA PHE A 45 8.53 3.32 2.29
C PHE A 45 9.18 3.80 3.59
N GLU A 46 10.48 3.53 3.76
CA GLU A 46 11.28 4.08 4.86
C GLU A 46 11.25 5.62 4.86
N ARG A 47 11.30 6.26 3.69
CA ARG A 47 11.10 7.71 3.59
C ARG A 47 9.69 8.14 3.98
N MET A 48 8.66 7.41 3.52
CA MET A 48 7.27 7.77 3.80
C MET A 48 6.93 7.71 5.29
N ILE A 49 7.38 6.68 6.01
CA ILE A 49 7.12 6.57 7.46
C ILE A 49 7.80 7.67 8.29
N ASN A 50 8.89 8.26 7.78
CA ASN A 50 9.56 9.39 8.43
C ASN A 50 8.75 10.70 8.43
N TYR A 51 7.61 10.75 7.73
CA TYR A 51 6.68 11.89 7.78
C TYR A 51 5.77 11.90 9.03
N GLY A 52 5.95 10.94 9.95
CA GLY A 52 5.26 10.91 11.25
C GLY A 52 4.23 9.81 11.40
N PHE A 53 4.34 8.72 10.63
CA PHE A 53 3.45 7.57 10.74
C PHE A 53 3.97 6.55 11.76
N GLU A 54 3.09 5.99 12.59
CA GLU A 54 3.43 5.07 13.67
C GLU A 54 3.05 3.61 13.36
N GLU A 55 3.96 2.67 13.67
CA GLU A 55 3.71 1.24 13.52
C GLU A 55 2.66 0.74 14.53
N ASN A 56 1.74 -0.11 14.07
CA ASN A 56 0.55 -0.62 14.75
C ASN A 56 -0.58 0.40 14.94
N ILE A 57 -0.43 1.63 14.43
CA ILE A 57 -1.49 2.64 14.38
C ILE A 57 -1.82 2.95 12.92
N ASP A 58 -0.84 3.45 12.17
CA ASP A 58 -0.98 3.85 10.76
C ASP A 58 -0.67 2.71 9.80
N TYR A 59 0.25 1.82 10.19
CA TYR A 59 0.65 0.68 9.39
C TYR A 59 1.14 -0.51 10.20
N THR A 60 1.18 -1.70 9.60
CA THR A 60 1.78 -2.90 10.19
C THR A 60 2.72 -3.56 9.19
N ALA A 61 3.94 -3.89 9.62
CA ALA A 61 4.90 -4.63 8.80
C ALA A 61 4.49 -6.10 8.63
N LEU A 62 4.45 -6.56 7.38
CA LEU A 62 4.11 -7.93 6.99
C LEU A 62 5.32 -8.56 6.31
N THR A 63 5.94 -9.54 6.97
CA THR A 63 7.04 -10.31 6.35
C THR A 63 6.53 -11.68 5.91
N GLN A 64 6.56 -11.94 4.60
CA GLN A 64 6.22 -13.24 4.04
C GLN A 64 7.47 -13.95 3.52
N LYS A 65 7.66 -15.21 3.90
CA LYS A 65 8.68 -16.06 3.29
C LYS A 65 8.14 -16.61 1.97
N ARG A 66 8.74 -16.21 0.85
CA ARG A 66 8.43 -16.79 -0.47
C ARG A 66 9.56 -17.73 -0.88
N VAL A 67 9.21 -18.97 -1.18
CA VAL A 67 10.15 -19.95 -1.73
C VAL A 67 10.24 -19.70 -3.23
N THR A 68 11.45 -19.41 -3.71
CA THR A 68 11.72 -19.30 -5.14
C THR A 68 11.72 -20.69 -5.77
N ALA A 69 11.49 -20.78 -7.09
CA ALA A 69 11.53 -22.04 -7.82
C ALA A 69 12.87 -22.81 -7.69
N GLN A 70 13.93 -22.13 -7.26
CA GLN A 70 15.27 -22.69 -7.03
C GLN A 70 15.49 -23.15 -5.57
N GLY A 71 14.46 -23.13 -4.72
CA GLY A 71 14.53 -23.55 -3.31
C GLY A 71 15.05 -22.51 -2.33
N ASN A 72 15.47 -21.33 -2.81
CA ASN A 72 15.88 -20.22 -1.93
C ASN A 72 14.66 -19.49 -1.36
N ALA A 73 14.67 -19.20 -0.06
CA ALA A 73 13.63 -18.40 0.58
C ALA A 73 14.00 -16.91 0.53
N ILE A 74 13.11 -16.08 -0.01
CA ILE A 74 13.22 -14.63 0.02
C ILE A 74 12.21 -14.09 1.03
N ASN A 75 12.66 -13.20 1.92
CA ASN A 75 11.77 -12.43 2.77
C ASN A 75 11.16 -11.29 1.94
N TYR A 76 9.85 -11.36 1.73
CA TYR A 76 9.06 -10.35 1.06
C TYR A 76 8.40 -9.47 2.12
N LEU A 77 8.99 -8.31 2.37
CA LEU A 77 8.47 -7.32 3.31
C LEU A 77 7.43 -6.45 2.62
N ASP A 78 6.22 -6.37 3.15
CA ASP A 78 5.17 -5.43 2.76
C ASP A 78 4.65 -4.72 4.02
N HIS A 79 3.81 -3.71 3.86
CA HIS A 79 3.18 -3.00 4.97
C HIS A 79 1.69 -2.85 4.69
N ALA A 80 0.85 -3.22 5.65
CA ALA A 80 -0.58 -2.95 5.60
C ALA A 80 -0.82 -1.56 6.18
N LEU A 81 -1.29 -0.62 5.37
CA LEU A 81 -1.60 0.75 5.74
C LEU A 81 -3.10 0.89 6.06
N THR A 82 -3.47 1.79 6.96
CA THR A 82 -4.86 2.24 7.01
C THR A 82 -5.21 3.02 5.75
N LEU A 83 -6.50 3.09 5.43
CA LEU A 83 -6.98 3.87 4.28
C LEU A 83 -6.56 5.35 4.34
N ASP A 84 -6.60 5.96 5.53
CA ASP A 84 -6.25 7.37 5.68
C ASP A 84 -4.75 7.61 5.51
N THR A 85 -3.92 6.76 6.12
CA THR A 85 -2.46 6.77 5.90
C THR A 85 -2.11 6.62 4.41
N ALA A 86 -2.77 5.71 3.69
CA ALA A 86 -2.54 5.52 2.26
C ALA A 86 -2.88 6.77 1.42
N LYS A 87 -3.94 7.51 1.78
CA LYS A 87 -4.29 8.79 1.13
C LYS A 87 -3.21 9.85 1.40
N GLU A 88 -2.75 9.96 2.63
CA GLU A 88 -1.73 10.95 3.01
C GLU A 88 -0.41 10.69 2.27
N ILE A 89 0.04 9.44 2.21
CA ILE A 89 1.22 9.06 1.43
C ILE A 89 1.06 9.43 -0.05
N ALA A 90 -0.12 9.18 -0.64
CA ALA A 90 -0.39 9.55 -2.03
C ALA A 90 -0.33 11.07 -2.26
N MET A 91 -0.77 11.87 -1.28
CA MET A 91 -0.69 13.34 -1.34
C MET A 91 0.75 13.83 -1.21
N ILE A 92 1.56 13.25 -0.31
CA ILE A 92 2.98 13.56 -0.14
C ILE A 92 3.74 13.27 -1.43
N GLN A 93 3.58 12.07 -1.99
CA GLN A 93 4.28 11.63 -3.20
C GLN A 93 4.00 12.51 -4.42
N ARG A 94 2.82 13.14 -4.51
CA ARG A 94 2.47 14.08 -5.59
C ARG A 94 2.96 15.50 -5.35
N SER A 95 3.41 15.82 -4.14
CA SER A 95 3.87 17.15 -3.74
C SER A 95 5.40 17.25 -3.64
N GLU A 96 6.11 16.11 -3.61
CA GLU A 96 7.57 16.10 -3.74
C GLU A 96 7.99 16.41 -5.20
N PRO A 97 8.96 17.33 -5.42
CA PRO A 97 9.46 17.70 -6.74
C PRO A 97 10.35 16.64 -7.41
#